data_AF-A0A9E1MZH9-F1
#
_entry.id   AF-A0A9E1MZH9-F1
#
_cell.length_a   1.000
_cell.length_b   1.000
_cell.length_c   1.000
_cell.angle_alpha   90.00
_cell.angle_beta   90.00
_cell.angle_gamma   90.00
#
_symmetry.space_group_name_H-M   'P 1'
#
loop_
_entity.id
_entity.type
_entity.pdbx_description
1 polymer ?
#
loop_
_entity_poly.entity_id
_entity_poly.type
_entity_poly.pdbx_seq_one_letter_code
_entity_poly.pdbx_strand_id
1 'polypeptide(L)'
;MGGAFGFNTEVGPGISLPPVDGLRLGLGGEAWPIDKSWRYHAGPRLFDHLGRLNGVMKARYGAAKTIEDFEQKAQLLAYEGHRAMYEAFRRNKDRQATGIVVWMLNNAWHSLYWNLYDYDLRQGGAYYGVKKANRPQHLIYGYDDQSVVAVNSSLESHVLTAKVRVFSLDSIERFAVDISVEPPPPQWSSASPGTARCY
;
A
#
# COMPACT_ATOMS: atom_id res chain seq x y z
N MET A 1 -4.44 2.81 -15.92
CA MET A 1 -5.59 1.90 -15.66
C MET A 1 -5.53 1.48 -14.20
N GLY A 2 -6.66 1.21 -13.56
CA GLY A 2 -6.70 0.72 -12.18
C GLY A 2 -7.58 1.58 -11.28
N GLY A 3 -8.88 1.25 -11.25
CA GLY A 3 -9.79 1.67 -10.19
C GLY A 3 -10.18 0.44 -9.37
N ALA A 4 -10.74 0.64 -8.18
CA ALA A 4 -11.25 -0.46 -7.35
C ALA A 4 -12.60 -0.98 -7.88
N PHE A 5 -12.55 -1.66 -9.03
CA PHE A 5 -13.66 -2.32 -9.71
C PHE A 5 -13.16 -3.61 -10.39
N GLY A 6 -14.06 -4.56 -10.58
CA GLY A 6 -13.77 -5.87 -11.16
C GLY A 6 -12.72 -6.66 -10.37
N PHE A 7 -12.12 -7.63 -11.05
CA PHE A 7 -10.97 -8.36 -10.54
C PHE A 7 -9.71 -7.82 -11.19
N ASN A 8 -8.88 -7.13 -10.43
CA ASN A 8 -7.63 -6.59 -10.94
C ASN A 8 -6.50 -7.61 -10.77
N THR A 9 -6.15 -8.27 -11.86
CA THR A 9 -5.22 -9.42 -11.85
C THR A 9 -3.77 -9.01 -11.64
N GLU A 10 -3.40 -7.76 -11.95
CA GLU A 10 -2.02 -7.29 -11.85
C GLU A 10 -2.00 -5.76 -11.68
N VAL A 11 -1.67 -5.28 -10.48
CA VAL A 11 -1.57 -3.83 -10.24
C VAL A 11 -0.58 -3.50 -9.13
N GLY A 12 0.11 -2.38 -9.26
CA GLY A 12 0.96 -1.85 -8.21
C GLY A 12 1.29 -0.38 -8.47
N PRO A 13 1.57 0.40 -7.42
CA PRO A 13 1.96 1.81 -7.56
C PRO A 13 3.39 1.99 -8.13
N GLY A 14 4.09 0.90 -8.46
CA GLY A 14 5.37 0.93 -9.17
C GLY A 14 6.57 0.63 -8.27
N ILE A 15 7.36 1.67 -7.98
CA ILE A 15 8.63 1.54 -7.27
C ILE A 15 8.38 1.19 -5.78
N SER A 16 9.08 0.17 -5.31
CA SER A 16 9.12 -0.27 -3.91
C SER A 16 10.58 -0.54 -3.57
N LEU A 17 11.25 0.46 -2.99
CA LEU A 17 12.66 0.31 -2.63
C LEU A 17 12.80 -0.64 -1.43
N PRO A 18 13.85 -1.47 -1.39
CA PRO A 18 14.23 -2.15 -0.16
C PRO A 18 14.68 -1.12 0.90
N PRO A 19 14.72 -1.52 2.18
CA PRO A 19 15.37 -0.73 3.22
C PRO A 19 16.79 -0.33 2.85
N VAL A 20 17.32 0.75 3.43
CA VAL A 20 18.61 1.33 3.04
C VAL A 20 19.77 0.32 3.02
N ASP A 21 19.81 -0.61 3.97
CA ASP A 21 20.83 -1.65 4.01
C ASP A 21 20.69 -2.66 2.84
N GLY A 22 19.45 -2.95 2.43
CA GLY A 22 19.17 -3.75 1.23
C GLY A 22 19.54 -3.02 -0.06
N LEU A 23 19.36 -1.69 -0.11
CA LEU A 23 19.85 -0.88 -1.23
C LEU A 23 21.39 -0.93 -1.33
N ARG A 24 22.10 -0.73 -0.22
CA ARG A 24 23.57 -0.81 -0.19
C ARG A 24 24.08 -2.19 -0.56
N LEU A 25 23.43 -3.24 -0.06
CA LEU A 25 23.77 -4.62 -0.41
C LEU A 25 23.51 -4.92 -1.89
N GLY A 26 22.40 -4.44 -2.44
CA GLY A 26 22.00 -4.71 -3.81
C GLY A 26 22.76 -3.93 -4.86
N LEU A 27 22.98 -2.63 -4.61
CA LEU A 27 23.61 -1.71 -5.56
C LEU A 27 25.12 -1.60 -5.39
N GLY A 28 25.64 -1.97 -4.22
CA GLY A 28 27.02 -1.78 -3.81
C GLY A 28 27.34 -0.35 -3.34
N GLY A 29 28.28 -0.24 -2.40
CA GLY A 29 28.78 1.04 -1.88
C GLY A 29 27.73 1.85 -1.12
N GLU A 30 27.86 3.18 -1.15
CA GLU A 30 26.97 4.10 -0.44
C GLU A 30 25.58 4.26 -1.09
N ALA A 31 25.37 3.70 -2.28
CA ALA A 31 24.13 3.80 -3.06
C ALA A 31 23.65 5.25 -3.33
N TRP A 32 24.51 6.27 -3.18
CA TRP A 32 24.13 7.67 -3.41
C TRP A 32 25.26 8.52 -3.99
N PRO A 33 24.97 9.45 -4.91
CA PRO A 33 23.67 9.72 -5.55
C PRO A 33 23.24 8.60 -6.52
N ILE A 34 22.01 8.69 -7.04
CA ILE A 34 21.49 7.76 -8.06
C ILE A 34 22.42 7.76 -9.29
N ASP A 35 22.88 6.57 -9.68
CA ASP A 35 23.83 6.38 -10.78
C ASP A 35 23.38 5.26 -11.73
N LYS A 36 24.33 4.70 -12.50
CA LYS A 36 24.07 3.60 -13.44
C LYS A 36 23.69 2.27 -12.76
N SER A 37 24.14 2.01 -11.53
CA SER A 37 23.80 0.77 -10.79
C SER A 37 22.30 0.70 -10.53
N TRP A 38 21.71 1.83 -10.14
CA TRP A 38 20.27 1.96 -9.96
C TRP A 38 19.47 1.61 -11.23
N ARG A 39 19.93 2.04 -12.40
CA ARG A 39 19.27 1.72 -13.69
C ARG A 39 19.37 0.24 -14.03
N TYR A 40 20.46 -0.42 -13.66
CA TYR A 40 20.65 -1.85 -13.88
C TYR A 40 19.66 -2.68 -13.04
N HIS A 41 19.43 -2.28 -11.79
CA HIS A 41 18.47 -2.93 -10.88
C HIS A 41 17.03 -2.40 -11.02
N ALA A 42 16.77 -1.53 -12.00
CA ALA A 42 15.45 -1.05 -12.35
C ALA A 42 14.74 -2.00 -13.35
N GLY A 43 13.54 -1.64 -13.79
CA GLY A 43 12.78 -2.41 -14.77
C GLY A 43 13.23 -2.18 -16.22
N PRO A 44 12.74 -2.97 -17.18
CA PRO A 44 13.08 -2.81 -18.58
C PRO A 44 12.42 -1.57 -19.20
N ARG A 45 13.04 -1.02 -20.26
CA ARG A 45 12.47 0.01 -21.15
C ARG A 45 11.99 1.25 -20.39
N LEU A 46 10.67 1.45 -20.30
CA LEU A 46 10.04 2.61 -19.68
C LEU A 46 10.21 2.66 -18.15
N PHE A 47 10.71 1.59 -17.55
CA PHE A 47 10.90 1.43 -16.11
C PHE A 47 12.38 1.43 -15.70
N ASP A 48 13.29 1.88 -16.58
CA ASP A 48 14.75 1.86 -16.37
C ASP A 48 15.29 3.05 -15.57
N HIS A 49 14.40 3.89 -15.01
CA HIS A 49 14.75 5.11 -14.29
C HIS A 49 13.70 5.49 -13.25
N LEU A 50 14.16 6.18 -12.19
CA LEU A 50 13.34 6.59 -11.05
C LEU A 50 12.68 7.98 -11.23
N GLY A 51 12.60 8.49 -12.46
CA GLY A 51 12.16 9.86 -12.73
C GLY A 51 10.76 10.17 -12.19
N ARG A 52 9.81 9.22 -12.27
CA ARG A 52 8.48 9.37 -11.69
C ARG A 52 8.51 9.44 -10.16
N LEU A 53 9.26 8.56 -9.50
CA LEU A 53 9.42 8.60 -8.05
C LEU A 53 10.05 9.92 -7.61
N ASN A 54 11.14 10.35 -8.25
CA ASN A 54 11.81 11.60 -7.94
C ASN A 54 10.88 12.80 -8.11
N GLY A 55 10.06 12.81 -9.17
CA GLY A 55 9.06 13.86 -9.41
C GLY A 55 8.00 13.92 -8.31
N VAL A 56 7.38 12.79 -7.98
CA VAL A 56 6.34 12.71 -6.93
C VAL A 56 6.94 13.04 -5.56
N MET A 57 8.12 12.52 -5.25
CA MET A 57 8.83 12.79 -4.01
C MET A 57 9.13 14.28 -3.87
N LYS A 58 9.69 14.91 -4.91
CA LYS A 58 9.99 16.34 -4.89
C LYS A 58 8.73 17.18 -4.69
N ALA A 59 7.63 16.83 -5.36
CA ALA A 59 6.36 17.56 -5.25
C ALA A 59 5.71 17.45 -3.86
N ARG A 60 5.89 16.32 -3.16
CA ARG A 60 5.21 16.06 -1.88
C ARG A 60 6.06 16.31 -0.64
N TYR A 61 7.35 16.00 -0.72
CA TYR A 61 8.28 15.99 0.42
C TYR A 61 9.55 16.81 0.16
N GLY A 62 9.71 17.40 -1.02
CA GLY A 62 10.94 18.07 -1.44
C GLY A 62 12.02 17.08 -1.93
N ALA A 63 13.04 17.63 -2.58
CA ALA A 63 14.14 16.83 -3.12
C ALA A 63 14.92 16.13 -1.99
N ALA A 64 15.28 14.86 -2.21
CA ALA A 64 16.10 14.13 -1.27
C ALA A 64 17.55 14.61 -1.28
N LYS A 65 18.19 14.61 -0.10
CA LYS A 65 19.56 15.12 0.07
C LYS A 65 20.59 14.00 0.34
N THR A 66 20.17 12.92 0.97
CA THR A 66 21.00 11.75 1.29
C THR A 66 20.26 10.47 0.93
N ILE A 67 20.95 9.32 0.99
CA ILE A 67 20.31 8.03 0.76
C ILE A 67 19.23 7.73 1.80
N GLU A 68 19.45 8.08 3.07
CA GLU A 68 18.49 7.87 4.15
C GLU A 68 17.23 8.71 3.95
N ASP A 69 17.39 9.98 3.57
CA ASP A 69 16.26 10.87 3.26
C ASP A 69 15.48 10.39 2.03
N PHE A 70 16.20 9.93 0.99
CA PHE A 70 15.59 9.37 -0.21
C PHE A 70 14.80 8.10 0.09
N GLU A 71 15.42 7.17 0.81
CA GLU A 71 14.82 5.89 1.18
C GLU A 71 13.61 6.10 2.08
N GLN A 72 13.71 6.92 3.12
CA GLN A 72 12.59 7.19 4.03
C GLN A 72 11.38 7.75 3.29
N LYS A 73 11.59 8.74 2.40
CA LYS A 73 10.53 9.31 1.57
C LYS A 73 9.95 8.27 0.61
N ALA A 74 10.78 7.42 0.02
CA ALA A 74 10.32 6.35 -0.86
C ALA A 74 9.49 5.30 -0.11
N GLN A 75 9.89 4.91 1.10
CA GLN A 75 9.11 3.98 1.93
C GLN A 75 7.74 4.56 2.30
N LEU A 76 7.66 5.86 2.61
CA LEU A 76 6.39 6.53 2.89
C LEU A 76 5.47 6.51 1.67
N LEU A 77 5.99 6.82 0.47
CA LEU A 77 5.22 6.75 -0.77
C LEU A 77 4.75 5.33 -1.06
N ALA A 78 5.62 4.34 -0.89
CA ALA A 78 5.30 2.94 -1.11
C ALA A 78 4.21 2.47 -0.13
N TYR A 79 4.36 2.81 1.16
CA TYR A 79 3.38 2.49 2.19
C TYR A 79 2.01 3.08 1.88
N GLU A 80 1.94 4.38 1.59
CA GLU A 80 0.69 5.08 1.31
C GLU A 80 0.02 4.56 0.04
N GLY A 81 0.79 4.41 -1.05
CA GLY A 81 0.25 3.95 -2.33
C GLY A 81 -0.29 2.52 -2.26
N HIS A 82 0.45 1.59 -1.67
CA HIS A 82 -0.01 0.21 -1.52
C HIS A 82 -1.17 0.10 -0.53
N ARG A 83 -1.14 0.85 0.57
CA ARG A 83 -2.24 0.86 1.55
C ARG A 83 -3.53 1.36 0.88
N ALA A 84 -3.50 2.51 0.23
CA ALA A 84 -4.66 3.10 -0.44
C ALA A 84 -5.22 2.17 -1.54
N MET A 85 -4.33 1.52 -2.31
CA MET A 85 -4.72 0.56 -3.34
C MET A 85 -5.55 -0.60 -2.76
N TYR A 86 -5.08 -1.25 -1.70
CA TYR A 86 -5.83 -2.36 -1.07
C TYR A 86 -7.07 -1.87 -0.31
N GLU A 87 -6.98 -0.74 0.39
CA GLU A 87 -8.12 -0.16 1.12
C GLU A 87 -9.29 0.19 0.17
N ALA A 88 -9.00 0.70 -1.02
CA ALA A 88 -10.02 0.99 -2.02
C ALA A 88 -10.79 -0.28 -2.45
N PHE A 89 -10.08 -1.39 -2.71
CA PHE A 89 -10.72 -2.68 -3.05
C PHE A 89 -11.53 -3.23 -1.88
N ARG A 90 -11.03 -3.12 -0.64
CA ARG A 90 -11.78 -3.57 0.54
C ARG A 90 -13.05 -2.75 0.78
N ARG A 91 -12.99 -1.43 0.63
CA ARG A 91 -14.16 -0.54 0.73
C ARG A 91 -15.19 -0.80 -0.36
N ASN A 92 -14.76 -1.19 -1.57
CA ASN A 92 -15.64 -1.41 -2.71
C ASN A 92 -16.08 -2.88 -2.91
N LYS A 93 -15.82 -3.76 -1.95
CA LYS A 93 -16.11 -5.20 -2.03
C LYS A 93 -17.60 -5.49 -2.24
N ASP A 94 -18.48 -4.72 -1.60
CA ASP A 94 -19.94 -4.88 -1.73
C ASP A 94 -20.52 -4.09 -2.93
N ARG A 95 -19.66 -3.54 -3.79
CA ARG A 95 -20.04 -2.76 -4.97
C ARG A 95 -19.59 -3.46 -6.25
N GLN A 96 -18.39 -3.13 -6.71
CA GLN A 96 -17.88 -3.55 -8.02
C GLN A 96 -16.55 -4.30 -7.90
N ALA A 97 -15.84 -4.23 -6.77
CA ALA A 97 -14.52 -4.83 -6.62
C ALA A 97 -14.63 -6.30 -6.20
N THR A 98 -14.08 -7.21 -7.01
CA THR A 98 -14.13 -8.67 -6.75
C THR A 98 -12.78 -9.26 -6.40
N GLY A 99 -11.68 -8.56 -6.63
CA GLY A 99 -10.36 -8.97 -6.16
C GLY A 99 -9.22 -8.11 -6.69
N ILE A 100 -8.06 -8.24 -6.02
CA ILE A 100 -6.83 -7.56 -6.40
C ILE A 100 -5.64 -8.48 -6.19
N VAL A 101 -4.73 -8.52 -7.17
CA VAL A 101 -3.44 -9.18 -7.08
C VAL A 101 -2.36 -8.12 -7.33
N VAL A 102 -1.44 -8.00 -6.37
CA VAL A 102 -0.34 -7.03 -6.47
C VAL A 102 0.68 -7.47 -7.50
N TRP A 103 1.18 -6.52 -8.29
CA TRP A 103 2.37 -6.68 -9.11
C TRP A 103 3.58 -6.06 -8.39
N MET A 104 4.42 -6.84 -7.71
CA MET A 104 4.33 -8.27 -7.43
C MET A 104 4.51 -8.52 -5.93
N LEU A 105 4.37 -9.79 -5.52
CA LEU A 105 4.64 -10.20 -4.14
C LEU A 105 6.11 -9.96 -3.76
N ASN A 106 7.03 -10.40 -4.62
CA ASN A 106 8.47 -10.41 -4.35
C ASN A 106 9.31 -10.30 -5.62
N ASN A 107 10.61 -10.11 -5.44
CA ASN A 107 11.58 -10.09 -6.52
C ASN A 107 12.38 -11.40 -6.61
N ALA A 108 12.79 -11.77 -7.83
CA ALA A 108 13.66 -12.92 -8.11
C ALA A 108 15.16 -12.61 -7.96
N TRP A 109 15.52 -11.34 -7.74
CA TRP A 109 16.88 -10.80 -7.61
C TRP A 109 16.81 -9.40 -6.98
N HIS A 110 17.94 -8.76 -6.68
CA HIS A 110 17.95 -7.37 -6.21
C HIS A 110 17.31 -6.44 -7.26
N SER A 111 16.09 -6.00 -7.01
CA SER A 111 15.30 -5.14 -7.90
C SER A 111 14.65 -4.03 -7.10
N LEU A 112 14.49 -2.87 -7.73
CA LEU A 112 13.94 -1.65 -7.12
C LEU A 112 12.42 -1.51 -7.30
N TYR A 113 11.81 -2.37 -8.10
CA TYR A 113 10.39 -2.28 -8.49
C TYR A 113 9.58 -3.42 -7.91
N TRP A 114 8.26 -3.21 -7.86
CA TRP A 114 7.23 -4.26 -7.86
C TRP A 114 7.42 -5.39 -6.87
N ASN A 115 7.60 -5.04 -5.60
CA ASN A 115 7.69 -6.02 -4.53
C ASN A 115 6.98 -5.51 -3.26
N LEU A 116 6.49 -6.46 -2.47
CA LEU A 116 6.14 -6.20 -1.07
C LEU A 116 7.38 -6.40 -0.20
N TYR A 117 8.12 -7.49 -0.41
CA TYR A 117 9.41 -7.75 0.23
C TYR A 117 10.50 -8.02 -0.81
N ASP A 118 11.73 -7.62 -0.48
CA ASP A 118 12.87 -7.73 -1.39
C ASP A 118 13.41 -9.17 -1.52
N TYR A 119 14.45 -9.33 -2.35
CA TYR A 119 15.09 -10.63 -2.59
C TYR A 119 15.61 -11.32 -1.32
N ASP A 120 16.04 -10.53 -0.34
CA ASP A 120 16.57 -11.00 0.94
C ASP A 120 15.49 -11.07 2.03
N LEU A 121 14.20 -11.04 1.64
CA LEU A 121 13.03 -11.11 2.52
C LEU A 121 12.87 -9.88 3.45
N ARG A 122 13.51 -8.75 3.13
CA ARG A 122 13.33 -7.51 3.91
C ARG A 122 11.99 -6.87 3.57
N GLN A 123 11.34 -6.38 4.61
CA GLN A 123 10.01 -5.78 4.53
C GLN A 123 10.14 -4.26 4.45
N GLY A 124 9.69 -3.67 3.33
CA GLY A 124 9.62 -2.23 3.15
C GLY A 124 8.24 -1.65 3.47
N GLY A 125 8.07 -0.36 3.17
CA GLY A 125 6.82 0.37 3.28
C GLY A 125 5.68 -0.29 2.50
N ALA A 126 5.96 -0.84 1.31
CA ALA A 126 4.97 -1.59 0.54
C ALA A 126 4.38 -2.77 1.34
N TYR A 127 5.24 -3.63 1.92
CA TYR A 127 4.79 -4.73 2.79
C TYR A 127 3.92 -4.24 3.93
N TYR A 128 4.38 -3.23 4.68
CA TYR A 128 3.63 -2.73 5.84
C TYR A 128 2.32 -2.04 5.44
N GLY A 129 2.27 -1.39 4.27
CA GLY A 129 1.06 -0.79 3.72
C GLY A 129 0.01 -1.85 3.41
N VAL A 130 0.39 -2.91 2.70
CA VAL A 130 -0.50 -4.04 2.40
C VAL A 130 -0.91 -4.78 3.67
N LYS A 131 0.03 -5.05 4.58
CA LYS A 131 -0.24 -5.69 5.88
C LYS A 131 -1.23 -4.89 6.73
N LYS A 132 -1.10 -3.56 6.75
CA LYS A 132 -2.06 -2.67 7.43
C LYS A 132 -3.42 -2.72 6.76
N ALA A 133 -3.46 -2.54 5.44
CA ALA A 133 -4.70 -2.53 4.66
C ALA A 133 -5.49 -3.84 4.77
N ASN A 134 -4.84 -4.97 5.02
CA ASN A 134 -5.46 -6.30 5.09
C ASN A 134 -5.71 -6.81 6.51
N ARG A 135 -5.68 -5.96 7.55
CA ARG A 135 -6.10 -6.36 8.90
C ARG A 135 -7.56 -6.87 8.89
N PRO A 136 -7.90 -7.98 9.58
CA PRO A 136 -9.25 -8.54 9.56
C PRO A 136 -10.31 -7.50 9.89
N GLN A 137 -10.19 -6.81 11.02
CA GLN A 137 -10.97 -5.63 11.38
C GLN A 137 -10.12 -4.38 11.14
N HIS A 138 -10.63 -3.44 10.33
CA HIS A 138 -9.86 -2.26 9.92
C HIS A 138 -10.77 -1.06 9.68
N LEU A 139 -10.26 0.14 10.00
CA LEU A 139 -10.88 1.41 9.65
C LEU A 139 -10.13 2.01 8.47
N ILE A 140 -10.87 2.32 7.42
CA ILE A 140 -10.36 2.87 6.16
C ILE A 140 -10.77 4.33 6.06
N TYR A 141 -9.84 5.20 5.70
CA TYR A 141 -10.13 6.58 5.33
C TYR A 141 -10.20 6.70 3.81
N GLY A 142 -11.36 7.08 3.27
CA GLY A 142 -11.57 7.32 1.85
C GLY A 142 -10.94 8.63 1.42
N TYR A 143 -9.83 8.59 0.69
CA TYR A 143 -9.16 9.79 0.18
C TYR A 143 -9.99 10.55 -0.87
N ASP A 144 -10.95 9.90 -1.49
CA ASP A 144 -11.86 10.41 -2.53
C ASP A 144 -13.05 11.18 -1.96
N ASP A 145 -13.61 10.76 -0.82
CA ASP A 145 -14.85 11.31 -0.25
C ASP A 145 -14.77 11.65 1.24
N GLN A 146 -13.59 11.51 1.84
CA GLN A 146 -13.31 11.74 3.25
C GLN A 146 -14.10 10.84 4.23
N SER A 147 -14.71 9.77 3.73
CA SER A 147 -15.45 8.81 4.56
C SER A 147 -14.53 7.98 5.46
N VAL A 148 -15.03 7.54 6.61
CA VAL A 148 -14.39 6.51 7.45
C VAL A 148 -15.24 5.26 7.40
N VAL A 149 -14.67 4.16 6.90
CA VAL A 149 -15.38 2.89 6.69
C VAL A 149 -14.77 1.80 7.56
N ALA A 150 -15.59 1.16 8.39
CA ALA A 150 -15.21 -0.05 9.10
C ALA A 150 -15.42 -1.26 8.18
N VAL A 151 -14.38 -2.09 8.04
CA VAL A 151 -14.45 -3.32 7.24
C VAL A 151 -14.09 -4.52 8.10
N ASN A 152 -14.70 -5.67 7.74
CA ASN A 152 -14.48 -6.94 8.40
C ASN A 152 -14.21 -8.06 7.39
N SER A 153 -13.16 -8.83 7.65
CA SER A 153 -12.79 -10.03 6.88
C SER A 153 -12.82 -11.32 7.72
N SER A 154 -13.24 -11.27 9.00
CA SER A 154 -13.50 -12.49 9.78
C SER A 154 -14.88 -13.09 9.45
N LEU A 155 -15.14 -14.30 9.94
CA LEU A 155 -16.42 -14.99 9.75
C LEU A 155 -17.53 -14.51 10.69
N GLU A 156 -17.17 -13.72 11.71
CA GLU A 156 -18.08 -13.26 12.77
C GLU A 156 -18.14 -11.73 12.80
N SER A 157 -19.29 -11.20 13.22
CA SER A 157 -19.42 -9.77 13.54
C SER A 157 -18.79 -9.47 14.89
N HIS A 158 -18.22 -8.27 15.02
CA HIS A 158 -17.67 -7.78 16.27
C HIS A 158 -18.17 -6.35 16.52
N VAL A 159 -18.73 -6.10 17.70
CA VAL A 159 -19.03 -4.74 18.17
C VAL A 159 -17.72 -4.09 18.61
N LEU A 160 -17.34 -3.00 17.95
CA LEU A 160 -16.08 -2.30 18.14
C LEU A 160 -16.32 -0.80 18.37
N THR A 161 -15.36 -0.12 18.98
CA THR A 161 -15.35 1.34 19.06
C THR A 161 -14.35 1.90 18.06
N ALA A 162 -14.84 2.62 17.06
CA ALA A 162 -14.01 3.39 16.14
C ALA A 162 -13.64 4.73 16.78
N LYS A 163 -12.33 4.97 16.96
CA LYS A 163 -11.79 6.24 17.47
C LYS A 163 -11.14 6.99 16.32
N VAL A 164 -11.73 8.10 15.92
CA VAL A 164 -11.19 8.97 14.86
C VAL A 164 -10.73 10.28 15.50
N ARG A 165 -9.49 10.67 15.21
CA ARG A 165 -8.84 11.87 15.72
C ARG A 165 -8.10 12.57 14.59
N VAL A 166 -8.17 13.90 14.54
CA VAL A 166 -7.39 14.71 13.61
C VAL A 166 -6.47 15.61 14.41
N PHE A 167 -5.18 15.60 14.09
CA PHE A 167 -4.17 16.44 14.72
C PHE A 167 -3.52 17.34 13.67
N SER A 168 -3.17 18.57 14.08
CA SER A 168 -2.20 19.38 13.35
C SER A 168 -0.78 18.81 13.50
N LEU A 169 0.18 19.28 12.70
CA LEU A 169 1.58 18.83 12.77
C LEU A 169 2.24 19.13 14.12
N ASP A 170 1.79 20.19 14.81
CA ASP A 170 2.21 20.52 16.17
C ASP A 170 1.52 19.66 17.25
N SER A 171 0.90 18.54 16.84
CA SER A 171 0.20 17.59 17.70
C SER A 171 -1.03 18.14 18.45
N ILE A 172 -1.57 19.28 18.04
CA ILE A 172 -2.81 19.82 18.58
C ILE A 172 -4.01 19.09 17.96
N GLU A 173 -4.89 18.52 18.81
CA GLU A 173 -6.14 17.87 18.39
C GLU A 173 -7.14 18.90 17.84
N ARG A 174 -7.70 18.62 16.66
CA ARG A 174 -8.65 19.48 15.95
C ARG A 174 -10.04 18.87 15.84
N PHE A 175 -10.14 17.54 15.95
CA PHE A 175 -11.39 16.81 15.85
C PHE A 175 -11.27 15.47 16.57
N ALA A 176 -12.36 15.05 17.22
CA ALA A 176 -12.46 13.77 17.89
C ALA A 176 -13.89 13.21 17.84
N VAL A 177 -14.00 11.93 17.51
CA VAL A 177 -15.24 11.17 17.65
C VAL A 177 -14.95 9.72 18.02
N ASP A 178 -15.76 9.18 18.94
CA ASP A 178 -15.82 7.76 19.27
C ASP A 178 -17.22 7.26 18.87
N ILE A 179 -17.27 6.21 18.05
CA ILE A 179 -18.53 5.66 17.55
C ILE A 179 -18.50 4.14 17.62
N SER A 180 -19.61 3.55 18.07
CA SER A 180 -19.78 2.09 18.02
C SER A 180 -20.04 1.64 16.59
N VAL A 181 -19.31 0.62 16.13
CA VAL A 181 -19.43 0.05 14.79
C VAL A 181 -19.47 -1.48 14.87
N GLU A 182 -20.24 -2.09 13.99
CA GLU A 182 -20.33 -3.54 13.86
C GLU A 182 -20.29 -3.91 12.36
N PRO A 183 -19.11 -3.91 11.73
CA PRO A 183 -18.99 -4.25 10.32
C PRO A 183 -19.34 -5.74 10.09
N PRO A 184 -20.25 -6.06 9.14
CA PRO A 184 -20.71 -7.43 8.91
C PRO A 184 -19.58 -8.31 8.32
N PRO A 185 -19.63 -9.64 8.51
CA PRO A 185 -18.71 -10.56 7.86
C PRO A 185 -18.88 -10.55 6.33
N PRO A 186 -17.92 -11.10 5.56
CA PRO A 186 -18.05 -11.27 4.12
C PRO A 186 -19.34 -11.97 3.68
N GLN A 187 -20.15 -11.36 2.81
CA GLN A 187 -21.46 -11.90 2.41
C GLN A 187 -21.45 -13.26 1.69
N TRP A 188 -20.28 -13.76 1.25
CA TRP A 188 -20.18 -15.15 0.75
C TRP A 188 -20.24 -16.19 1.88
N SER A 189 -20.01 -15.81 3.14
CA SER A 189 -20.09 -16.72 4.29
C SER A 189 -21.54 -17.08 4.68
N SER A 190 -22.53 -16.32 4.19
CA SER A 190 -23.96 -16.61 4.38
C SER A 190 -24.58 -17.43 3.24
N ALA A 191 -23.80 -17.85 2.24
CA ALA A 191 -24.30 -18.76 1.22
C ALA A 191 -24.50 -20.15 1.84
N SER A 192 -25.75 -20.52 2.11
CA SER A 192 -26.11 -21.92 2.35
C SER A 192 -25.63 -22.75 1.16
N PRO A 193 -25.11 -23.98 1.37
CA PRO A 193 -24.72 -24.85 0.28
C PRO A 193 -25.95 -25.09 -0.61
N GLY A 194 -26.03 -24.40 -1.76
CA GLY A 194 -27.17 -24.52 -2.68
C GLY A 194 -27.62 -23.23 -3.38
N THR A 195 -27.23 -22.03 -2.92
CA THR A 195 -27.53 -20.78 -3.65
C THR A 195 -26.31 -20.26 -4.37
N ALA A 196 -26.03 -20.83 -5.55
CA ALA A 196 -25.12 -20.23 -6.50
C ALA A 196 -25.72 -18.92 -7.00
N ARG A 197 -25.19 -17.79 -6.54
CA ARG A 197 -25.32 -16.53 -7.28
C ARG A 197 -24.07 -16.39 -8.14
N CYS A 198 -24.22 -16.70 -9.43
CA CYS A 198 -23.28 -16.26 -10.44
C CYS A 198 -23.32 -14.73 -10.49
N TYR A 199 -22.16 -14.10 -10.40
CA TYR A 199 -21.95 -12.72 -10.83
C TYR A 199 -21.50 -12.72 -12.28
#